data_AF-A0A970IJE2-F1
#
_entry.id   AF-A0A970IJE2-F1
#
_cell.length_a   1.000
_cell.length_b   1.000
_cell.length_c   1.000
_cell.angle_alpha   90.00
_cell.angle_beta   90.00
_cell.angle_gamma   90.00
#
_symmetry.space_group_name_H-M   'P 1'
#
loop_
_entity.id
_entity.type
_entity.pdbx_description
1 polymer ?
#
loop_
_entity_poly.entity_id
_entity_poly.type
_entity_poly.pdbx_seq_one_letter_code
_entity_poly.pdbx_strand_id
1 'polypeptide(L)'
;MERKEFIAKTDPEIETIQQHTDRLLENFNILKKLYPDLKVDWDLLKLACLYHDLGKMNKKYQGRIKGKKAEGEIPHGFLSIAFLDTKELRKKFSRKKIKILVNAIAYHHERNFRFSEQDEIVRQEIEKLKEEIKYFNYDKIPNCQVYKLPSARYIDGSRVTEEDGEEVFYEYILVKGLLNRIDYASSAHEMVERKNNFLEESLDKMMDKWKKEGKSESWNELQKFMIKNREENVITIAQTGMGKTEAGLLWI
;
A
#
# COMPACT_ATOMS: atom_id res chain seq x y z
N MET A 1 33.63 -0.78 -4.11
CA MET A 1 32.72 -0.42 -5.22
C MET A 1 32.15 0.94 -4.92
N GLU A 2 32.14 1.82 -5.91
CA GLU A 2 31.44 3.12 -5.85
C GLU A 2 29.96 2.87 -5.48
N ARG A 3 29.42 3.59 -4.51
CA ARG A 3 27.99 3.51 -4.15
C ARG A 3 27.27 4.70 -4.76
N LYS A 4 26.10 4.46 -5.34
CA LYS A 4 25.23 5.51 -5.85
C LYS A 4 23.95 5.54 -5.03
N GLU A 5 23.57 6.73 -4.59
CA GLU A 5 22.29 6.95 -3.94
C GLU A 5 21.22 7.21 -4.99
N PHE A 6 20.14 6.43 -4.91
CA PHE A 6 18.96 6.59 -5.75
C PHE A 6 17.85 7.15 -4.88
N ILE A 7 17.40 8.36 -5.21
CA ILE A 7 16.43 9.11 -4.41
C ILE A 7 15.01 8.72 -4.83
N ALA A 8 14.15 8.43 -3.85
CA ALA A 8 12.73 8.15 -4.05
C ALA A 8 11.84 9.38 -3.83
N LYS A 9 12.15 10.17 -2.79
CA LYS A 9 11.39 11.36 -2.37
C LYS A 9 12.33 12.52 -2.09
N THR A 10 11.84 13.74 -2.27
CA THR A 10 12.57 14.99 -1.98
C THR A 10 11.80 15.91 -1.03
N ASP A 11 10.59 15.51 -0.66
CA ASP A 11 9.66 16.24 0.20
C ASP A 11 8.91 15.21 1.06
N PRO A 12 8.75 15.44 2.37
CA PRO A 12 9.24 16.61 3.13
C PRO A 12 10.76 16.61 3.35
N GLU A 13 11.45 15.47 3.16
CA GLU A 13 12.91 15.38 3.18
C GLU A 13 13.45 14.50 2.05
N ILE A 14 14.77 14.53 1.83
CA ILE A 14 15.42 13.69 0.82
C ILE A 14 15.52 12.27 1.35
N GLU A 15 14.95 11.32 0.61
CA GLU A 15 14.98 9.90 0.96
C GLU A 15 15.47 9.05 -0.21
N THR A 16 16.37 8.12 0.09
CA THR A 16 16.74 7.05 -0.84
C THR A 16 15.60 6.04 -1.00
N ILE A 17 15.64 5.25 -2.09
CA ILE A 17 14.71 4.13 -2.31
C ILE A 17 14.72 3.16 -1.12
N GLN A 18 15.90 2.88 -0.55
CA GLN A 18 16.02 2.01 0.63
C GLN A 18 15.35 2.61 1.86
N GLN A 19 15.60 3.90 2.16
CA GLN A 19 14.99 4.58 3.32
C GLN A 19 13.46 4.65 3.20
N HIS A 20 12.95 5.02 2.02
CA HIS A 20 11.50 5.02 1.77
C HIS A 20 10.92 3.62 1.97
N THR A 21 11.55 2.59 1.38
CA THR A 21 11.10 1.20 1.52
C THR A 21 11.15 0.71 2.96
N ASP A 22 12.13 1.13 3.76
CA ASP A 22 12.21 0.81 5.19
C ASP A 22 11.01 1.37 5.96
N ARG A 23 10.63 2.64 5.71
CA ARG A 23 9.42 3.24 6.28
C ARG A 23 8.15 2.52 5.86
N LEU A 24 8.07 2.07 4.60
CA LEU A 24 6.95 1.24 4.15
C LEU A 24 6.87 -0.07 4.93
N LEU A 25 8.00 -0.71 5.21
CA LEU A 25 8.03 -1.96 5.96
C LEU A 25 7.68 -1.77 7.45
N GLU A 26 8.05 -0.64 8.04
CA GLU A 26 7.59 -0.25 9.38
C GLU A 26 6.06 -0.11 9.41
N ASN A 27 5.49 0.65 8.48
CA ASN A 27 4.05 0.81 8.35
C ASN A 27 3.32 -0.50 8.03
N PHE A 28 3.88 -1.33 7.15
CA PHE A 28 3.40 -2.69 6.89
C PHE A 28 3.33 -3.53 8.18
N ASN A 29 4.35 -3.47 9.03
CA ASN A 29 4.39 -4.21 10.29
C ASN A 29 3.36 -3.66 11.30
N ILE A 30 3.13 -2.34 11.33
CA ILE A 30 2.08 -1.73 12.15
C ILE A 30 0.71 -2.29 11.75
N LEU A 31 0.36 -2.25 10.46
CA LEU A 31 -0.90 -2.79 9.95
C LEU A 31 -1.06 -4.28 10.26
N LYS A 32 -0.02 -5.08 9.98
CA LYS A 32 -0.04 -6.53 10.22
C LYS A 32 -0.24 -6.87 11.69
N LYS A 33 0.32 -6.07 12.60
CA LYS A 33 0.16 -6.25 14.04
C LYS A 33 -1.22 -5.85 14.53
N LEU A 34 -1.81 -4.80 13.97
CA LEU A 34 -3.13 -4.29 14.38
C LEU A 34 -4.28 -5.12 13.83
N TYR A 35 -4.13 -5.66 12.62
CA TYR A 35 -5.16 -6.45 11.94
C TYR A 35 -4.61 -7.79 11.45
N PRO A 36 -4.17 -8.69 12.35
CA PRO A 36 -3.57 -9.97 11.94
C PRO A 36 -4.51 -10.85 11.12
N ASP A 37 -5.82 -10.74 11.36
CA ASP A 37 -6.88 -11.52 10.70
C ASP A 37 -7.38 -10.90 9.39
N LEU A 38 -6.78 -9.78 8.95
CA LEU A 38 -7.10 -9.19 7.65
C LEU A 38 -6.81 -10.24 6.55
N LYS A 39 -7.83 -10.54 5.74
CA LYS A 39 -7.79 -11.56 4.68
C LYS A 39 -6.98 -11.10 3.47
N VAL A 40 -5.70 -10.81 3.67
CA VAL A 40 -4.73 -10.45 2.62
C VAL A 40 -3.54 -11.41 2.65
N ASP A 41 -2.97 -11.71 1.49
CA ASP A 41 -1.67 -12.37 1.43
C ASP A 41 -0.56 -11.38 1.85
N TRP A 42 -0.16 -11.47 3.11
CA TRP A 42 0.88 -10.64 3.71
C TRP A 42 2.23 -10.77 3.02
N ASP A 43 2.57 -11.93 2.46
CA ASP A 43 3.83 -12.13 1.75
C ASP A 43 3.79 -11.43 0.39
N LEU A 44 2.64 -11.48 -0.29
CA LEU A 44 2.43 -10.77 -1.54
C LEU A 44 2.47 -9.25 -1.34
N LEU A 45 1.81 -8.75 -0.30
CA LEU A 45 1.84 -7.32 0.06
C LEU A 45 3.27 -6.87 0.44
N LYS A 46 4.01 -7.68 1.21
CA LYS A 46 5.40 -7.36 1.55
C LYS A 46 6.30 -7.26 0.32
N LEU A 47 6.16 -8.20 -0.63
CA LEU A 47 6.86 -8.14 -1.91
C LEU A 47 6.46 -6.89 -2.70
N ALA A 48 5.18 -6.52 -2.69
CA ALA A 48 4.73 -5.29 -3.34
C ALA A 48 5.43 -4.05 -2.74
N CYS A 49 5.47 -3.93 -1.40
CA CYS A 49 6.18 -2.84 -0.72
C CYS A 49 7.67 -2.80 -1.11
N LEU A 50 8.36 -3.95 -1.09
CA LEU A 50 9.80 -4.04 -1.40
C LEU A 50 10.15 -3.59 -2.82
N TYR A 51 9.29 -3.89 -3.79
CA TYR A 51 9.63 -3.75 -5.20
C TYR A 51 8.99 -2.53 -5.88
N HIS A 52 7.92 -1.94 -5.35
CA HIS A 52 7.07 -0.98 -6.09
C HIS A 52 7.81 0.23 -6.68
N ASP A 53 8.85 0.68 -6.00
CA ASP A 53 9.59 1.91 -6.30
C ASP A 53 11.00 1.68 -6.88
N LEU A 54 11.43 0.43 -7.07
CA LEU A 54 12.78 0.14 -7.60
C LEU A 54 12.99 0.74 -9.00
N GLY A 55 11.93 0.85 -9.80
CA GLY A 55 11.94 1.52 -11.10
C GLY A 55 12.38 2.99 -11.05
N LYS A 56 12.30 3.66 -9.89
CA LYS A 56 12.81 5.03 -9.68
C LYS A 56 14.32 5.13 -9.82
N MET A 57 15.05 4.02 -9.82
CA MET A 57 16.49 4.00 -10.13
C MET A 57 16.78 4.49 -11.55
N ASN A 58 15.80 4.54 -12.46
CA ASN A 58 16.05 4.89 -13.84
C ASN A 58 16.55 6.34 -13.97
N LYS A 59 17.42 6.56 -14.96
CA LYS A 59 18.10 7.85 -15.15
C LYS A 59 17.13 9.02 -15.37
N LYS A 60 15.97 8.78 -16.02
CA LYS A 60 14.98 9.84 -16.27
C LYS A 60 14.36 10.31 -14.97
N TYR A 61 13.93 9.40 -14.09
CA TYR A 61 13.40 9.76 -12.78
C TYR A 61 14.45 10.49 -11.92
N GLN A 62 15.66 9.92 -11.83
CA GLN A 62 16.76 10.53 -11.07
C GLN A 62 17.21 11.89 -11.64
N GLY A 63 17.04 12.14 -12.93
CA GLY A 63 17.27 13.44 -13.55
C GLY A 63 16.17 14.45 -13.22
N ARG A 64 14.90 14.03 -13.27
CA ARG A 64 13.73 14.88 -13.00
C ARG A 64 13.74 15.44 -11.59
N ILE A 65 14.01 14.61 -10.59
CA ILE A 65 14.11 15.07 -9.19
C ILE A 65 15.26 16.06 -8.95
N LYS A 66 16.25 16.12 -9.85
CA LYS A 66 17.34 17.11 -9.85
C LYS A 66 17.04 18.35 -10.72
N GLY A 67 15.78 18.53 -11.11
CA GLY A 67 15.32 19.68 -11.89
C GLY A 67 15.56 19.58 -13.40
N LYS A 68 16.01 18.44 -13.93
CA LYS A 68 16.16 18.26 -15.39
C LYS A 68 14.80 17.99 -16.03
N LYS A 69 14.51 18.67 -17.16
CA LYS A 69 13.35 18.30 -18.00
C LYS A 69 13.61 16.92 -18.61
N ALA A 70 12.70 15.98 -18.37
CA ALA A 70 12.70 14.66 -18.99
C ALA A 70 11.39 14.49 -19.75
N GLU A 71 11.47 14.39 -21.07
CA GLU A 71 10.32 14.04 -21.92
C GLU A 71 10.18 12.51 -21.99
N GLY A 72 8.94 12.02 -22.07
CA GLY A 72 8.64 10.59 -22.19
C GLY A 72 9.13 9.76 -21.00
N GLU A 73 8.83 10.21 -19.78
CA GLU A 73 9.08 9.42 -18.56
C GLU A 73 8.08 8.26 -18.46
N ILE A 74 8.61 7.05 -18.39
CA ILE A 74 7.83 5.83 -18.19
C ILE A 74 7.45 5.77 -16.71
N PRO A 75 6.19 5.43 -16.36
CA PRO A 75 5.81 5.25 -14.97
C PRO A 75 6.70 4.19 -14.33
N HIS A 76 7.31 4.55 -13.20
CA HIS A 76 8.31 3.71 -12.54
C HIS A 76 7.76 2.34 -12.15
N GLY A 77 6.45 2.21 -11.87
CA GLY A 77 5.80 0.93 -11.61
C GLY A 77 6.05 -0.13 -12.70
N PHE A 78 5.99 0.25 -13.98
CA PHE A 78 6.29 -0.67 -15.09
C PHE A 78 7.76 -1.04 -15.21
N LEU A 79 8.67 -0.20 -14.71
CA LEU A 79 10.09 -0.53 -14.62
C LEU A 79 10.36 -1.41 -13.40
N SER A 80 9.66 -1.17 -12.28
CA SER A 80 9.78 -1.90 -11.02
C SER A 80 9.45 -3.38 -11.17
N ILE A 81 8.46 -3.74 -12.01
CA ILE A 81 8.12 -5.16 -12.23
C ILE A 81 9.23 -5.96 -12.92
N ALA A 82 10.21 -5.31 -13.56
CA ALA A 82 11.36 -5.98 -14.15
C ALA A 82 12.34 -6.55 -13.11
N PHE A 83 12.25 -6.12 -11.86
CA PHE A 83 13.06 -6.64 -10.75
C PHE A 83 12.50 -7.94 -10.16
N LEU A 84 11.29 -8.36 -10.57
CA LEU A 84 10.65 -9.57 -10.08
C LEU A 84 11.17 -10.81 -10.81
N ASP A 85 11.83 -11.72 -10.08
CA ASP A 85 12.18 -13.04 -10.62
C ASP A 85 10.93 -13.93 -10.72
N THR A 86 10.24 -13.83 -11.85
CA THR A 86 9.04 -14.64 -12.12
C THR A 86 9.32 -16.15 -12.19
N LYS A 87 10.57 -16.62 -12.32
CA LYS A 87 10.90 -18.05 -12.23
C LYS A 87 10.89 -18.49 -10.77
N GLU A 88 11.57 -17.75 -9.90
CA GLU A 88 11.59 -18.05 -8.46
C GLU A 88 10.21 -17.84 -7.81
N LEU A 89 9.49 -16.77 -8.18
CA LEU A 89 8.14 -16.53 -7.67
C LEU A 89 7.18 -17.68 -8.00
N ARG A 90 7.31 -18.32 -9.17
CA ARG A 90 6.49 -19.48 -9.55
C ARG A 90 6.71 -20.73 -8.71
N LYS A 91 7.79 -20.79 -7.93
CA LYS A 91 8.01 -21.88 -6.97
C LYS A 91 7.19 -21.70 -5.69
N LYS A 92 6.75 -20.47 -5.40
CA LYS A 92 6.03 -20.12 -4.15
C LYS A 92 4.59 -19.70 -4.38
N PHE A 93 4.31 -19.05 -5.51
CA PHE A 93 3.02 -18.42 -5.79
C PHE A 93 2.39 -18.97 -7.07
N SER A 94 1.07 -19.04 -7.07
CA SER A 94 0.29 -19.37 -8.26
C SER A 94 0.44 -18.26 -9.33
N ARG A 95 0.12 -18.59 -10.58
CA ARG A 95 0.11 -17.59 -11.67
C ARG A 95 -0.85 -16.43 -11.37
N LYS A 96 -1.97 -16.70 -10.71
CA LYS A 96 -2.95 -15.69 -10.29
C LYS A 96 -2.32 -14.72 -9.27
N LYS A 97 -1.65 -15.23 -8.22
CA LYS A 97 -0.94 -14.38 -7.24
C LYS A 97 0.19 -13.57 -7.86
N ILE A 98 0.95 -14.15 -8.79
CA ILE A 98 1.98 -13.40 -9.53
C ILE A 98 1.33 -12.30 -10.39
N LYS A 99 0.19 -12.57 -11.04
CA LYS A 99 -0.57 -11.54 -11.77
C LYS A 99 -0.99 -10.41 -10.85
N ILE A 100 -1.52 -10.72 -9.66
CA ILE A 100 -1.89 -9.74 -8.63
C ILE A 100 -0.69 -8.86 -8.24
N LEU A 101 0.45 -9.47 -7.89
CA LEU A 101 1.66 -8.73 -7.49
C LEU A 101 2.15 -7.79 -8.60
N VAL A 102 2.27 -8.30 -9.83
CA VAL A 102 2.72 -7.50 -10.98
C VAL A 102 1.77 -6.34 -11.23
N ASN A 103 0.45 -6.57 -11.17
CA ASN A 103 -0.54 -5.51 -11.37
C ASN A 103 -0.54 -4.48 -10.24
N ALA A 104 -0.45 -4.92 -8.99
CA ALA A 104 -0.38 -4.02 -7.84
C ALA A 104 0.83 -3.08 -7.95
N ILE A 105 2.00 -3.59 -8.33
CA ILE A 105 3.20 -2.76 -8.54
C ILE A 105 3.10 -1.91 -9.81
N ALA A 106 2.70 -2.47 -10.96
CA ALA A 106 2.67 -1.72 -12.22
C ALA A 106 1.71 -0.53 -12.15
N TYR A 107 0.59 -0.70 -11.46
CA TYR A 107 -0.53 0.25 -11.43
C TYR A 107 -0.74 0.93 -10.07
N HIS A 108 0.20 0.87 -9.12
CA HIS A 108 0.03 1.53 -7.80
C HIS A 108 -0.24 3.05 -7.92
N HIS A 109 0.34 3.69 -8.95
CA HIS A 109 -0.12 5.00 -9.43
C HIS A 109 -0.98 4.84 -10.68
N GLU A 110 -2.22 5.32 -10.63
CA GLU A 110 -3.02 5.39 -11.86
C GLU A 110 -2.53 6.54 -12.73
N ARG A 111 -2.07 6.19 -13.93
CA ARG A 111 -1.63 7.14 -14.95
C ARG A 111 -2.24 6.74 -16.28
N ASN A 112 -2.48 7.72 -17.15
CA ASN A 112 -2.89 7.46 -18.53
C ASN A 112 -1.68 6.99 -19.35
N PHE A 113 -1.28 5.73 -19.13
CA PHE A 113 -0.16 5.09 -19.79
C PHE A 113 -0.61 3.76 -20.39
N ARG A 114 -0.46 3.63 -21.70
CA ARG A 114 -0.72 2.39 -22.43
C ARG A 114 0.60 1.70 -22.72
N PHE A 115 0.83 0.59 -22.03
CA PHE A 115 2.09 -0.12 -22.11
C PHE A 115 2.29 -0.74 -23.50
N SER A 116 1.23 -1.22 -24.16
CA SER A 116 1.26 -1.78 -25.51
C SER A 116 1.80 -0.81 -26.55
N GLU A 117 1.60 0.49 -26.36
CA GLU A 117 2.09 1.55 -27.26
C GLU A 117 3.56 1.91 -26.98
N GLN A 118 4.12 1.48 -25.85
CA GLN A 118 5.46 1.88 -25.39
C GLN A 118 6.38 0.71 -25.00
N ASP A 119 6.00 -0.55 -25.27
CA ASP A 119 6.74 -1.76 -24.84
C ASP A 119 8.23 -1.70 -25.20
N GLU A 120 8.55 -1.29 -26.43
CA GLU A 120 9.95 -1.16 -26.89
C GLU A 120 10.74 -0.14 -26.07
N ILE A 121 10.14 1.02 -25.77
CA ILE A 121 10.77 2.07 -24.95
C ILE A 121 10.95 1.55 -23.51
N VAL A 122 9.98 0.81 -22.97
CA VAL A 122 10.08 0.21 -21.63
C VAL A 122 11.23 -0.80 -21.58
N ARG A 123 11.36 -1.67 -22.58
CA ARG A 123 12.47 -2.64 -22.68
C ARG A 123 13.82 -1.94 -22.72
N GLN A 124 13.95 -0.87 -23.51
CA GLN A 124 15.19 -0.08 -23.58
C GLN A 124 15.55 0.57 -22.24
N GLU A 125 14.57 1.10 -21.51
CA GLU A 125 14.83 1.66 -20.17
C GLU A 125 15.20 0.57 -19.14
N ILE A 126 14.66 -0.64 -19.26
CA ILE A 126 15.03 -1.79 -18.43
C ILE A 126 16.47 -2.24 -18.71
N GLU A 127 16.90 -2.27 -19.97
CA GLU A 127 18.30 -2.56 -20.28
C GLU A 127 19.24 -1.52 -19.66
N LYS A 128 18.87 -0.24 -19.65
CA LYS A 128 19.65 0.81 -18.96
C LYS A 128 19.68 0.62 -17.44
N LEU A 129 18.61 0.09 -16.83
CA LEU A 129 18.56 -0.20 -15.40
C LEU A 129 19.57 -1.27 -14.96
N LYS A 130 19.96 -2.20 -15.86
CA LYS A 130 20.99 -3.21 -15.56
C LYS A 130 22.36 -2.61 -15.25
N GLU A 131 22.64 -1.41 -15.75
CA GLU A 131 23.86 -0.69 -15.39
C GLU A 131 23.72 0.06 -14.06
N GLU A 132 22.54 0.62 -13.78
CA GLU A 132 22.27 1.35 -12.54
C GLU A 132 22.24 0.43 -11.30
N ILE A 133 21.65 -0.75 -11.42
CA ILE A 133 21.50 -1.71 -10.31
C ILE A 133 22.86 -2.17 -9.74
N LYS A 134 23.96 -2.09 -10.50
CA LYS A 134 25.31 -2.44 -10.04
C LYS A 134 25.79 -1.59 -8.85
N TYR A 135 25.20 -0.39 -8.69
CA TYR A 135 25.52 0.55 -7.62
C TYR A 135 24.51 0.52 -6.48
N PHE A 136 23.44 -0.27 -6.62
CA PHE A 136 22.37 -0.40 -5.64
C PHE A 136 22.61 -1.63 -4.75
N ASN A 137 22.53 -1.43 -3.44
CA ASN A 137 22.59 -2.50 -2.47
C ASN A 137 21.54 -2.27 -1.39
N TYR A 138 20.83 -3.34 -1.03
CA TYR A 138 19.78 -3.30 -0.02
C TYR A 138 19.66 -4.67 0.65
N ASP A 139 19.78 -4.69 1.97
CA ASP A 139 19.83 -5.91 2.80
C ASP A 139 18.53 -6.72 2.72
N LYS A 140 17.38 -6.05 2.56
CA LYS A 140 16.05 -6.71 2.46
C LYS A 140 15.78 -7.33 1.09
N ILE A 141 16.58 -7.00 0.07
CA ILE A 141 16.54 -7.60 -1.26
C ILE A 141 17.96 -8.03 -1.64
N PRO A 142 18.50 -9.08 -0.99
CA PRO A 142 19.85 -9.54 -1.27
C PRO A 142 19.95 -9.98 -2.74
N ASN A 143 21.06 -9.65 -3.39
CA ASN A 143 21.30 -9.93 -4.81
C ASN A 143 20.20 -9.37 -5.73
N CYS A 144 19.72 -8.15 -5.43
CA CYS A 144 18.75 -7.46 -6.29
C CYS A 144 19.30 -7.36 -7.72
N GLN A 145 18.50 -7.79 -8.70
CA GLN A 145 18.87 -7.84 -10.11
C GLN A 145 17.70 -7.36 -10.96
N VAL A 146 18.05 -6.79 -12.11
CA VAL A 146 17.09 -6.46 -13.16
C VAL A 146 16.96 -7.68 -14.07
N TYR A 147 15.79 -8.29 -14.05
CA TYR A 147 15.43 -9.36 -14.97
C TYR A 147 14.79 -8.76 -16.23
N LYS A 148 14.03 -9.57 -16.96
CA LYS A 148 13.16 -9.11 -18.03
C LYS A 148 11.78 -8.76 -17.48
N LEU A 149 11.02 -7.98 -18.25
CA LEU A 149 9.60 -7.80 -17.99
C LEU A 149 8.90 -9.14 -17.76
N PRO A 150 7.98 -9.21 -16.79
CA PRO A 150 7.02 -10.30 -16.71
C PRO A 150 6.33 -10.51 -18.06
N SER A 151 5.86 -11.74 -18.31
CA SER A 151 5.12 -12.05 -19.53
C SER A 151 3.96 -11.05 -19.71
N ALA A 152 3.72 -10.62 -20.96
CA ALA A 152 2.66 -9.66 -21.31
C ALA A 152 1.28 -10.02 -20.74
N ARG A 153 1.02 -11.31 -20.47
CA ARG A 153 -0.18 -11.82 -19.76
C ARG A 153 -0.42 -11.24 -18.35
N TYR A 154 0.54 -10.47 -17.82
CA TYR A 154 0.47 -9.88 -16.48
C TYR A 154 0.47 -8.35 -16.47
N ILE A 155 0.62 -7.67 -17.63
CA ILE A 155 0.90 -6.23 -17.68
C ILE A 155 -0.26 -5.51 -18.36
N ASP A 156 -0.32 -5.50 -19.70
CA ASP A 156 -1.31 -4.71 -20.46
C ASP A 156 -2.31 -5.59 -21.19
N GLY A 157 -3.56 -5.11 -21.30
CA GLY A 157 -4.71 -5.92 -21.75
C GLY A 157 -5.03 -7.11 -20.83
N SER A 158 -4.34 -7.20 -19.70
CA SER A 158 -4.42 -8.27 -18.71
C SER A 158 -4.40 -7.69 -17.30
N ARG A 159 -5.03 -6.52 -17.12
CA ARG A 159 -5.34 -6.02 -15.78
C ARG A 159 -6.09 -7.09 -15.01
N VAL A 160 -5.91 -7.11 -13.69
CA VAL A 160 -6.78 -7.92 -12.85
C VAL A 160 -8.17 -7.28 -12.84
N THR A 161 -9.17 -8.02 -13.30
CA THR A 161 -10.58 -7.60 -13.34
C THR A 161 -11.46 -8.66 -12.68
N GLU A 162 -12.76 -8.39 -12.58
CA GLU A 162 -13.75 -9.38 -12.09
C GLU A 162 -13.76 -10.67 -12.93
N GLU A 163 -13.37 -10.61 -14.20
CA GLU A 163 -13.27 -11.78 -15.09
C GLU A 163 -12.20 -12.80 -14.65
N ASP A 164 -11.23 -12.38 -13.84
CA ASP A 164 -10.23 -13.28 -13.25
C ASP A 164 -10.80 -14.14 -12.10
N GLY A 165 -12.03 -13.85 -11.68
CA GLY A 165 -12.75 -14.43 -10.56
C GLY A 165 -12.74 -13.52 -9.33
N GLU A 166 -13.86 -13.53 -8.61
CA GLU A 166 -14.13 -12.65 -7.46
C GLU A 166 -13.00 -12.67 -6.42
N GLU A 167 -12.53 -13.85 -6.03
CA GLU A 167 -11.45 -14.00 -5.04
C GLU A 167 -10.14 -13.32 -5.50
N VAL A 168 -9.77 -13.49 -6.78
CA VAL A 168 -8.55 -12.90 -7.36
C VAL A 168 -8.67 -11.39 -7.43
N PHE A 169 -9.84 -10.91 -7.85
CA PHE A 169 -10.11 -9.48 -7.96
C PHE A 169 -10.11 -8.81 -6.59
N TYR A 170 -10.74 -9.43 -5.59
CA TYR A 170 -10.76 -8.94 -4.22
C TYR A 170 -9.37 -8.93 -3.58
N GLU A 171 -8.60 -10.01 -3.73
CA GLU A 171 -7.21 -10.07 -3.26
C GLU A 171 -6.34 -9.00 -3.93
N TYR A 172 -6.53 -8.73 -5.22
CA TYR A 172 -5.87 -7.62 -5.92
C TYR A 172 -6.25 -6.25 -5.35
N ILE A 173 -7.54 -5.99 -5.12
CA ILE A 173 -7.99 -4.74 -4.51
C ILE A 173 -7.34 -4.55 -3.14
N LEU A 174 -7.30 -5.58 -2.31
CA LEU A 174 -6.67 -5.52 -0.99
C LEU A 174 -5.16 -5.26 -1.10
N VAL A 175 -4.43 -6.02 -1.92
CA VAL A 175 -2.98 -5.87 -2.04
C VAL A 175 -2.60 -4.49 -2.61
N LYS A 176 -3.26 -4.05 -3.68
CA LYS A 176 -3.00 -2.72 -4.27
C LYS A 176 -3.45 -1.59 -3.33
N GLY A 177 -4.63 -1.72 -2.72
CA GLY A 177 -5.18 -0.72 -1.81
C GLY A 177 -4.31 -0.54 -0.57
N LEU A 178 -3.87 -1.64 0.04
CA LEU A 178 -2.96 -1.62 1.19
C LEU A 178 -1.57 -1.12 0.80
N LEU A 179 -1.03 -1.52 -0.36
CA LEU A 179 0.23 -0.96 -0.88
C LEU A 179 0.12 0.57 -0.99
N ASN A 180 -0.94 1.08 -1.61
CA ASN A 180 -1.15 2.53 -1.75
C ASN A 180 -1.29 3.21 -0.40
N ARG A 181 -2.07 2.64 0.52
CA ARG A 181 -2.25 3.19 1.87
C ARG A 181 -0.92 3.28 2.63
N ILE A 182 -0.10 2.22 2.54
CA ILE A 182 1.23 2.15 3.16
C ILE A 182 2.17 3.17 2.51
N ASP A 183 2.25 3.22 1.18
CA ASP A 183 3.11 4.18 0.45
C ASP A 183 2.72 5.63 0.75
N TYR A 184 1.42 5.94 0.83
CA TYR A 184 0.94 7.30 1.13
C TYR A 184 1.29 7.71 2.56
N ALA A 185 1.05 6.83 3.54
CA ALA A 185 1.41 7.11 4.93
C ALA A 185 2.92 7.29 5.09
N SER A 186 3.72 6.41 4.50
CA SER A 186 5.19 6.52 4.53
C SER A 186 5.69 7.78 3.82
N SER A 187 5.09 8.16 2.69
CA SER A 187 5.42 9.41 1.99
C SER A 187 5.10 10.66 2.81
N ALA A 188 4.05 10.61 3.64
CA ALA A 188 3.67 11.69 4.54
C ALA A 188 4.43 11.67 5.87
N HIS A 189 5.30 10.68 6.09
CA HIS A 189 5.98 10.41 7.36
C HIS A 189 5.00 10.19 8.52
N GLU A 190 3.85 9.60 8.22
CA GLU A 190 2.79 9.31 9.17
C GLU A 190 2.67 7.81 9.45
N MET A 191 2.12 7.49 10.62
CA MET A 191 1.71 6.12 10.91
C MET A 191 0.51 5.75 10.04
N VAL A 192 0.60 4.60 9.37
CA VAL A 192 -0.46 4.10 8.48
C VAL A 192 -1.77 3.78 9.21
N GLU A 193 -1.68 3.48 10.50
CA GLU A 193 -2.81 3.18 11.36
C GLU A 193 -2.47 3.49 12.82
N ARG A 194 -3.48 3.92 13.57
CA ARG A 194 -3.38 4.12 15.03
C ARG A 194 -4.27 3.11 15.74
N LYS A 195 -3.73 2.46 16.76
CA LYS A 195 -4.54 1.54 17.59
C LYS A 195 -5.69 2.32 18.23
N ASN A 196 -6.91 1.80 18.11
CA ASN A 196 -8.04 2.33 18.87
C ASN A 196 -7.97 1.86 20.34
N ASN A 197 -7.15 2.53 21.14
CA ASN A 197 -7.02 2.29 22.59
C ASN A 197 -7.38 3.51 23.43
N PHE A 198 -8.02 4.51 22.83
CA PHE A 198 -8.35 5.79 23.46
C PHE A 198 -9.85 6.06 23.50
N LEU A 199 -10.65 5.41 22.64
CA LEU A 199 -12.05 5.76 22.44
C LEU A 199 -12.90 5.48 23.68
N GLU A 200 -12.76 4.30 24.29
CA GLU A 200 -13.51 3.92 25.49
C GLU A 200 -13.24 4.90 26.65
N GLU A 201 -11.97 5.15 26.97
CA GLU A 201 -11.59 6.10 28.02
C GLU A 201 -12.10 7.51 27.72
N SER A 202 -12.09 7.92 26.45
CA SER A 202 -12.60 9.23 26.03
C SER A 202 -14.11 9.34 26.20
N LEU A 203 -14.86 8.28 25.90
CA LEU A 203 -16.32 8.21 26.08
C LEU A 203 -16.70 8.18 27.56
N ASP A 204 -15.94 7.49 28.40
CA ASP A 204 -16.15 7.48 29.85
C ASP A 204 -15.92 8.87 30.46
N LYS A 205 -14.81 9.52 30.11
CA LYS A 205 -14.53 10.90 30.54
C LYS A 205 -15.61 11.88 30.08
N MET A 206 -16.12 11.69 28.87
CA MET A 206 -17.24 12.49 28.35
C MET A 206 -18.51 12.28 29.17
N MET A 207 -18.86 11.03 29.48
CA MET A 207 -20.02 10.70 30.32
C MET A 207 -19.89 11.29 31.73
N ASP A 208 -18.71 11.21 32.34
CA ASP A 208 -18.46 11.79 33.66
C ASP A 208 -18.62 13.32 33.67
N LYS A 209 -18.20 13.98 32.59
CA LYS A 209 -18.43 15.41 32.41
C LYS A 209 -19.92 15.72 32.31
N TRP A 210 -20.68 14.94 31.54
CA TRP A 210 -22.13 15.13 31.40
C TRP A 210 -22.89 14.92 32.70
N LYS A 211 -22.48 13.94 33.53
CA LYS A 211 -23.03 13.76 34.88
C LYS A 211 -22.81 14.98 35.75
N LYS A 212 -21.58 15.54 35.77
CA LYS A 212 -21.25 16.75 36.54
C LYS A 212 -22.03 17.98 36.08
N GLU A 213 -22.30 18.09 34.78
CA GLU A 213 -23.05 19.18 34.18
C GLU A 213 -24.58 18.98 34.24
N GLY A 214 -25.07 17.86 34.81
CA GLY A 214 -26.50 17.53 34.87
C GLY A 214 -27.14 17.27 33.50
N LYS A 215 -26.32 16.97 32.47
CA LYS A 215 -26.77 16.75 31.09
C LYS A 215 -27.21 15.31 30.82
N SER A 216 -26.63 14.35 31.52
CA SER A 216 -27.01 12.94 31.45
C SER A 216 -26.52 12.20 32.69
N GLU A 217 -27.31 11.24 33.18
CA GLU A 217 -26.95 10.40 34.32
C GLU A 217 -26.27 9.08 33.89
N SER A 218 -26.59 8.58 32.69
CA SER A 218 -26.01 7.33 32.17
C SER A 218 -26.24 7.19 30.65
N TRP A 219 -25.62 6.17 30.06
CA TRP A 219 -25.96 5.76 28.69
C TRP A 219 -27.42 5.34 28.59
N ASN A 220 -28.10 5.71 27.51
CA ASN A 220 -29.48 5.32 27.27
C ASN A 220 -29.59 3.88 26.75
N GLU A 221 -30.82 3.39 26.56
CA GLU A 221 -31.06 2.00 26.15
C GLU A 221 -30.46 1.65 24.78
N LEU A 222 -30.50 2.57 23.81
CA LEU A 222 -29.84 2.37 22.50
C LEU A 222 -28.33 2.21 22.66
N GLN A 223 -27.70 3.11 23.42
CA GLN A 223 -26.25 3.11 23.64
C GLN A 223 -25.80 1.86 24.40
N LYS A 224 -26.53 1.45 25.45
CA LYS A 224 -26.30 0.19 26.17
C LYS A 224 -26.46 -1.03 25.26
N PHE A 225 -27.44 -1.00 24.35
CA PHE A 225 -27.64 -2.05 23.36
C PHE A 225 -26.42 -2.14 22.42
N MET A 226 -25.91 -1.02 21.91
CA MET A 226 -24.73 -1.00 21.04
C MET A 226 -23.47 -1.54 21.74
N ILE A 227 -23.22 -1.17 23.00
CA ILE A 227 -22.09 -1.70 23.79
C ILE A 227 -22.14 -3.23 23.90
N LYS A 228 -23.33 -3.81 24.05
CA LYS A 228 -23.51 -5.27 24.20
C LYS A 228 -23.31 -6.04 22.88
N ASN A 229 -23.33 -5.36 21.73
CA ASN A 229 -23.32 -5.98 20.40
C ASN A 229 -22.15 -5.49 19.53
N ARG A 230 -21.00 -5.16 20.14
CA ARG A 230 -19.79 -4.67 19.43
C ARG A 230 -19.23 -5.66 18.42
N GLU A 231 -19.35 -6.95 18.71
CA GLU A 231 -18.83 -8.02 17.85
C GLU A 231 -19.82 -8.47 16.77
N GLU A 232 -20.97 -7.79 16.63
CA GLU A 232 -22.05 -8.19 15.73
C GLU A 232 -22.33 -7.11 14.68
N ASN A 233 -22.91 -7.52 13.55
CA ASN A 233 -23.47 -6.58 12.58
C ASN A 233 -24.84 -6.10 13.06
N VAL A 234 -24.97 -4.81 13.36
CA VAL A 234 -26.17 -4.24 13.99
C VAL A 234 -26.91 -3.30 13.05
N ILE A 235 -28.24 -3.48 12.93
CA ILE A 235 -29.15 -2.52 12.33
C ILE A 235 -30.13 -2.04 13.41
N THR A 236 -30.05 -0.76 13.80
CA THR A 236 -30.98 -0.16 14.77
C THR A 236 -31.78 0.98 14.17
N ILE A 237 -33.05 1.10 14.55
CA ILE A 237 -33.93 2.22 14.19
C ILE A 237 -34.13 3.09 15.44
N ALA A 238 -33.78 4.38 15.36
CA ALA A 238 -33.94 5.31 16.47
C ALA A 238 -34.27 6.73 15.99
N GLN A 239 -35.13 7.43 16.73
CA GLN A 239 -35.53 8.81 16.44
C GLN A 239 -34.34 9.78 16.54
N THR A 240 -34.50 10.97 15.96
CA THR A 240 -33.51 12.06 16.11
C THR A 240 -33.44 12.48 17.58
N GLY A 241 -32.24 12.80 18.08
CA GLY A 241 -32.02 13.15 19.48
C GLY A 241 -31.76 11.97 20.41
N MET A 242 -31.88 10.72 19.96
CA MET A 242 -31.60 9.52 20.79
C MET A 242 -30.11 9.21 21.00
N GLY A 243 -29.19 10.08 20.58
CA GLY A 243 -27.75 9.86 20.74
C GLY A 243 -27.18 8.74 19.86
N LYS A 244 -27.63 8.66 18.60
CA LYS A 244 -27.16 7.67 17.61
C LYS A 244 -25.66 7.75 17.35
N THR A 245 -25.09 8.97 17.39
CA THR A 245 -23.66 9.20 17.17
C THR A 245 -22.83 8.55 18.27
N GLU A 246 -23.17 8.82 19.54
CA GLU A 246 -22.51 8.19 20.68
C GLU A 246 -22.72 6.68 20.70
N ALA A 247 -23.91 6.21 20.31
CA ALA A 247 -24.20 4.79 20.19
C ALA A 247 -23.30 4.10 19.14
N GLY A 248 -23.04 4.77 18.01
CA GLY A 248 -22.10 4.30 17.00
C GLY A 248 -20.65 4.26 17.50
N LEU A 249 -20.21 5.31 18.21
CA LEU A 249 -18.87 5.33 18.82
C LEU A 249 -18.70 4.26 19.90
N LEU A 250 -19.76 3.98 20.66
CA LEU A 250 -19.77 2.92 21.67
C LEU A 250 -19.83 1.52 21.07
N TRP A 251 -20.14 1.38 19.78
CA TRP A 251 -20.13 0.10 19.06
C TRP A 251 -18.76 -0.23 18.46
N ILE A 252 -18.00 0.78 18.04
CA ILE A 252 -16.61 0.66 17.53
C ILE A 252 -15.67 0.19 18.65
#